data_AF-A0A2H5WPR6-F1
#
_entry.id   AF-A0A2H5WPR6-F1
#
_cell.length_a   1.000
_cell.length_b   1.000
_cell.length_c   1.000
_cell.angle_alpha   90.00
_cell.angle_beta   90.00
_cell.angle_gamma   90.00
#
_symmetry.space_group_name_H-M   'P 1'
#
loop_
_entity.id
_entity.type
_entity.pdbx_description
1 polymer ?
#
loop_
_entity_poly.entity_id
_entity_poly.type
_entity_poly.pdbx_seq_one_letter_code
_entity_poly.pdbx_strand_id
1 'polypeptide(L)'
;MDPHAVLGPVDPQVGQFPAASILKVLEQKPLSEVDDQTLILADISRKALAQALELVRNVLMANGMPLEQAEQVADKLTQGYYTHDYAITADEARAMGLNVRTDLPQEIYQLMALYPQPVQRTAGVDYVPVPYHPEPAPPQPQRPVRGRRIRN
;
A
#
# COMPACT_ATOMS: atom_id res chain seq x y z
N MET A 1 -7.85 -7.66 -16.03
CA MET A 1 -6.53 -7.25 -15.51
C MET A 1 -5.45 -7.96 -16.30
N ASP A 2 -4.30 -7.35 -16.56
CA ASP A 2 -3.18 -8.04 -17.22
C ASP A 2 -2.69 -9.25 -16.38
N PRO A 3 -2.11 -10.32 -16.96
CA PRO A 3 -1.53 -11.43 -16.18
C PRO A 3 -0.46 -11.01 -15.16
N HIS A 4 0.22 -9.89 -15.38
CA HIS A 4 1.22 -9.31 -14.48
C HIS A 4 0.69 -8.11 -13.69
N ALA A 5 -0.60 -7.77 -13.82
CA ALA A 5 -1.23 -6.77 -12.98
C ALA A 5 -1.55 -7.34 -11.60
N VAL A 6 -1.60 -6.44 -10.62
CA VAL A 6 -1.91 -6.76 -9.23
C VAL A 6 -3.02 -5.85 -8.73
N LEU A 7 -3.79 -6.36 -7.78
CA LEU A 7 -4.76 -5.60 -6.99
C LEU A 7 -4.11 -5.27 -5.63
N GLY A 8 -4.33 -4.07 -5.11
CA GLY A 8 -3.98 -3.75 -3.73
C GLY A 8 -5.16 -4.02 -2.79
N PRO A 9 -4.92 -4.28 -1.49
CA PRO A 9 -5.99 -4.26 -0.50
C PRO A 9 -6.64 -2.88 -0.43
N VAL A 10 -7.85 -2.85 0.14
CA VAL A 10 -8.62 -1.62 0.37
C VAL A 10 -8.60 -1.32 1.86
N ASP A 11 -7.40 -1.36 2.45
CA ASP A 11 -7.19 -1.12 3.87
C ASP A 11 -7.11 0.40 4.15
N PRO A 12 -7.93 0.92 5.07
CA PRO A 12 -7.85 2.33 5.43
C PRO A 12 -6.57 2.62 6.21
N GLN A 13 -5.89 3.71 5.86
CA GLN A 13 -4.81 4.28 6.66
C GLN A 13 -5.31 5.50 7.43
N VAL A 14 -4.91 5.60 8.70
CA VAL A 14 -5.24 6.73 9.57
C VAL A 14 -3.94 7.32 10.10
N GLY A 15 -3.66 8.56 9.70
CA GLY A 15 -2.34 9.14 9.89
C GLY A 15 -1.30 8.38 9.07
N GLN A 16 -0.29 7.83 9.73
CA GLN A 16 0.81 7.08 9.11
C GLN A 16 0.71 5.56 9.31
N PHE A 17 -0.40 5.07 9.89
CA PHE A 17 -0.55 3.67 10.25
C PHE A 17 -1.82 3.05 9.65
N PRO A 18 -1.82 1.73 9.39
CA PRO A 18 -3.04 1.01 9.05
C PRO A 18 -4.06 1.09 10.20
N ALA A 19 -5.33 1.31 9.86
CA ALA A 19 -6.42 1.42 10.83
C ALA A 19 -6.53 0.16 11.73
N ALA A 20 -6.38 -1.03 11.14
CA ALA A 20 -6.40 -2.30 11.86
C ALA A 20 -5.27 -2.39 12.91
N SER A 21 -4.08 -1.90 12.59
CA SER A 21 -2.92 -1.91 13.49
C SER A 21 -3.12 -0.98 14.69
N ILE A 22 -3.75 0.18 14.49
CA ILE A 22 -4.09 1.10 15.59
C ILE A 22 -5.05 0.41 16.57
N LEU A 23 -6.06 -0.31 16.08
CA LEU A 23 -6.98 -1.05 16.94
C LEU A 23 -6.29 -2.17 17.72
N LYS A 24 -5.28 -2.81 17.11
CA LYS A 24 -4.52 -3.89 17.76
C LYS A 24 -3.81 -3.43 19.04
N VAL A 25 -3.41 -2.15 19.11
CA VAL A 25 -2.81 -1.58 20.33
C VAL A 25 -3.75 -1.71 21.52
N LEU A 26 -5.05 -1.49 21.33
CA LEU A 26 -6.05 -1.56 22.38
C LEU A 26 -6.29 -2.99 22.91
N GLU A 27 -5.93 -4.01 22.13
CA GLU A 27 -6.00 -5.41 22.54
C GLU A 27 -4.76 -5.85 23.33
N GLN A 28 -3.64 -5.14 23.18
CA GLN A 28 -2.34 -5.56 23.69
C GLN A 28 -1.94 -4.85 24.99
N LYS A 29 -2.55 -3.71 25.31
CA LYS A 29 -2.29 -2.97 26.54
C LYS A 29 -3.57 -2.49 27.21
N PRO A 30 -3.59 -2.35 28.54
CA PRO A 30 -4.74 -1.77 29.24
C PRO A 30 -4.97 -0.33 28.77
N LEU A 31 -6.24 0.08 28.67
CA LEU A 31 -6.61 1.42 28.20
C LEU A 31 -5.96 2.55 29.02
N SER A 32 -5.70 2.33 30.31
CA SER A 32 -5.02 3.30 31.19
C SER A 32 -3.58 3.62 30.78
N GLU A 33 -2.97 2.79 29.94
CA GLU A 33 -1.60 2.96 29.41
C GLU A 33 -1.59 3.38 27.94
N VAL A 34 -2.76 3.67 27.36
CA VAL A 34 -2.91 4.18 26.00
C VAL A 34 -3.07 5.70 26.09
N ASP A 35 -2.32 6.44 25.30
CA ASP A 35 -2.44 7.90 25.24
C ASP A 35 -3.72 8.34 24.51
N ASP A 36 -4.21 9.54 24.83
CA ASP A 36 -5.45 10.10 24.29
C ASP A 36 -5.45 10.18 22.76
N GLN A 37 -4.29 10.49 22.15
CA GLN A 37 -4.18 10.57 20.70
C GLN A 37 -4.40 9.19 20.07
N THR A 38 -3.81 8.13 20.61
CA THR A 38 -4.06 6.76 20.15
C THR A 38 -5.52 6.37 20.31
N LEU A 39 -6.20 6.77 21.40
CA LEU A 39 -7.63 6.51 21.58
C LEU A 39 -8.49 7.21 20.52
N ILE A 40 -8.19 8.46 20.18
CA ILE A 40 -8.87 9.20 19.11
C ILE A 40 -8.63 8.54 17.75
N LEU A 41 -7.37 8.18 17.46
CA LEU A 41 -7.03 7.48 16.21
C LEU A 41 -7.72 6.12 16.13
N ALA A 42 -7.90 5.42 17.25
CA ALA A 42 -8.63 4.16 17.29
C ALA A 42 -10.12 4.35 16.98
N ASP A 43 -10.78 5.37 17.52
CA ASP A 43 -12.17 5.69 17.16
C ASP A 43 -12.32 5.97 15.66
N ILE A 44 -11.43 6.78 15.09
CA ILE A 44 -11.41 7.06 13.64
C ILE A 44 -11.16 5.77 12.85
N SER A 45 -10.24 4.92 13.32
CA SER A 45 -9.90 3.64 12.68
C SER A 45 -11.08 2.68 12.64
N ARG A 46 -11.88 2.56 13.71
CA ARG A 46 -13.11 1.73 13.70
C ARG A 46 -14.09 2.20 12.63
N LYS A 47 -14.29 3.52 12.54
CA LYS A 47 -15.20 4.11 11.54
C LYS A 47 -14.70 3.87 10.13
N ALA A 48 -13.41 4.10 9.87
CA ALA A 48 -12.79 3.91 8.58
C ALA A 48 -12.89 2.44 8.11
N LEU A 49 -12.61 1.48 8.99
CA LEU A 49 -12.72 0.05 8.68
C LEU A 49 -14.16 -0.37 8.37
N ALA A 50 -15.13 0.12 9.15
CA ALA A 50 -16.55 -0.16 8.91
C ALA A 50 -17.01 0.43 7.56
N GLN A 51 -16.63 1.67 7.27
CA GLN A 51 -16.98 2.36 6.02
C GLN A 51 -16.36 1.68 4.80
N ALA A 52 -15.08 1.27 4.89
CA ALA A 52 -14.41 0.56 3.80
C ALA A 52 -15.04 -0.81 3.55
N LEU A 53 -15.33 -1.58 4.60
CA LEU A 53 -16.02 -2.86 4.48
C LEU A 53 -17.37 -2.69 3.81
N GLU A 54 -18.18 -1.73 4.28
CA GLU A 54 -19.50 -1.46 3.71
C GLU A 54 -19.40 -1.05 2.23
N LEU A 55 -18.48 -0.16 1.89
CA LEU A 55 -18.25 0.28 0.52
C LEU A 55 -17.89 -0.89 -0.39
N VAL A 56 -16.88 -1.68 -0.01
CA VAL A 56 -16.39 -2.81 -0.82
C VAL A 56 -17.50 -3.86 -0.97
N ARG A 57 -18.19 -4.21 0.11
CA ARG A 57 -19.34 -5.12 0.07
C ARG A 57 -20.42 -4.63 -0.89
N ASN A 58 -20.79 -3.36 -0.80
CA ASN A 58 -21.83 -2.78 -1.66
C ASN A 58 -21.42 -2.78 -3.14
N VAL A 59 -20.15 -2.47 -3.44
CA VAL A 59 -19.61 -2.55 -4.81
C VAL A 59 -19.65 -3.98 -5.34
N LEU A 60 -19.22 -4.97 -4.53
CA LEU A 60 -19.24 -6.38 -4.93
C LEU A 60 -20.67 -6.87 -5.21
N MET A 61 -21.62 -6.55 -4.33
CA MET A 61 -23.03 -6.90 -4.50
C MET A 61 -23.66 -6.23 -5.72
N ALA A 62 -23.36 -4.95 -5.96
CA ALA A 62 -23.83 -4.23 -7.15
C ALA A 62 -23.33 -4.86 -8.47
N ASN A 63 -22.23 -5.62 -8.40
CA ASN A 63 -21.68 -6.39 -9.52
C ASN A 63 -22.15 -7.86 -9.54
N GLY A 64 -23.20 -8.20 -8.79
CA GLY A 64 -23.85 -9.51 -8.83
C GLY A 64 -23.25 -10.57 -7.90
N MET A 65 -22.32 -10.20 -7.01
CA MET A 65 -21.82 -11.13 -5.99
C MET A 65 -22.86 -11.37 -4.88
N PRO A 66 -23.14 -12.62 -4.48
CA PRO A 66 -24.01 -12.92 -3.34
C PRO A 66 -23.51 -12.30 -2.04
N LEU A 67 -24.43 -11.92 -1.14
CA LEU A 67 -24.11 -11.21 0.11
C LEU A 67 -23.02 -11.90 0.94
N GLU A 68 -23.17 -13.20 1.21
CA GLU A 68 -22.21 -13.95 2.04
C GLU A 68 -20.79 -13.93 1.45
N GLN A 69 -20.69 -14.11 0.14
CA GLN A 69 -19.41 -14.06 -0.56
C GLN A 69 -18.84 -12.63 -0.59
N ALA A 70 -19.69 -11.63 -0.80
CA ALA A 70 -19.30 -10.22 -0.79
C ALA A 70 -18.78 -9.80 0.58
N GLU A 71 -19.39 -10.27 1.66
CA GLU A 71 -18.94 -10.03 3.04
C GLU A 71 -17.57 -10.65 3.29
N GLN A 72 -17.35 -11.91 2.90
CA GLN A 72 -16.06 -12.58 3.06
C GLN A 72 -14.93 -11.88 2.29
N VAL A 73 -15.20 -11.47 1.04
CA VAL A 73 -14.20 -10.78 0.22
C VAL A 73 -13.94 -9.36 0.72
N ALA A 74 -14.98 -8.62 1.10
CA ALA A 74 -14.83 -7.27 1.66
C ALA A 74 -14.01 -7.29 2.95
N ASP A 75 -14.32 -8.21 3.87
CA ASP A 75 -13.58 -8.41 5.11
C ASP A 75 -12.09 -8.63 4.84
N LYS A 76 -11.78 -9.56 3.92
CA LYS A 76 -10.41 -9.92 3.55
C LYS A 76 -9.62 -8.75 2.95
N LEU A 77 -10.29 -7.89 2.17
CA LEU A 77 -9.65 -6.74 1.52
C LEU A 77 -9.50 -5.53 2.43
N THR A 78 -10.31 -5.35 3.48
CA THR A 78 -10.34 -4.11 4.26
C THR A 78 -9.86 -4.23 5.70
N GLN A 79 -9.93 -5.42 6.33
CA GLN A 79 -9.69 -5.58 7.77
C GLN A 79 -8.23 -5.85 8.17
N GLY A 80 -7.26 -5.54 7.29
CA GLY A 80 -5.83 -5.63 7.63
C GLY A 80 -5.25 -7.05 7.62
N TYR A 81 -5.80 -7.96 6.81
CA TYR A 81 -5.17 -9.26 6.50
C TYR A 81 -3.88 -9.12 5.69
N TYR A 82 -3.75 -8.00 4.98
CA TYR A 82 -2.65 -7.68 4.08
C TYR A 82 -2.06 -6.32 4.45
N THR A 83 -0.77 -6.14 4.16
CA THR A 83 -0.16 -4.81 4.18
C THR A 83 -0.61 -4.02 2.95
N HIS A 84 -0.60 -2.69 3.06
CA HIS A 84 -1.09 -1.80 1.99
C HIS A 84 -0.43 -2.01 0.62
N ASP A 85 0.81 -2.49 0.61
CA ASP A 85 1.62 -2.76 -0.58
C ASP A 85 1.55 -4.22 -1.05
N TYR A 86 0.75 -5.07 -0.40
CA TYR A 86 0.61 -6.46 -0.77
C TYR A 86 -0.01 -6.57 -2.17
N ALA A 87 0.75 -7.15 -3.08
CA ALA A 87 0.38 -7.32 -4.47
C ALA A 87 -0.50 -8.58 -4.65
N ILE A 88 -1.82 -8.40 -4.63
CA ILE A 88 -2.78 -9.48 -4.87
C ILE A 88 -2.77 -9.82 -6.36
N THR A 89 -2.26 -11.00 -6.69
CA THR A 89 -2.14 -11.49 -8.07
C THR A 89 -3.50 -11.84 -8.67
N ALA A 90 -3.56 -11.97 -10.00
CA ALA A 90 -4.77 -12.41 -10.70
C ALA A 90 -5.30 -13.76 -10.20
N ASP A 91 -4.41 -14.69 -9.84
CA ASP A 91 -4.78 -16.00 -9.33
C ASP A 91 -5.32 -15.93 -7.89
N GLU A 92 -4.71 -15.12 -7.03
CA GLU A 92 -5.24 -14.89 -5.67
C GLU A 92 -6.60 -14.20 -5.70
N ALA A 93 -6.76 -13.17 -6.55
CA ALA A 93 -8.03 -12.48 -6.73
C ALA A 93 -9.12 -13.45 -7.22
N ARG A 94 -8.79 -14.34 -8.16
CA ARG A 94 -9.70 -15.40 -8.62
C ARG A 94 -10.03 -16.39 -7.50
N ALA A 95 -9.03 -16.78 -6.69
CA ALA A 95 -9.22 -17.67 -5.55
C ALA A 95 -10.09 -17.05 -4.44
N MET A 96 -10.11 -15.71 -4.30
CA MET A 96 -11.06 -14.99 -3.45
C MET A 96 -12.48 -14.99 -4.02
N GLY A 97 -12.68 -15.40 -5.26
CA GLY A 97 -13.99 -15.40 -5.93
C GLY A 97 -14.30 -14.11 -6.68
N LEU A 98 -13.30 -13.24 -6.90
CA LEU A 98 -13.47 -12.09 -7.79
C LEU A 98 -13.53 -12.57 -9.25
N ASN A 99 -14.33 -11.86 -10.05
CA ASN A 99 -14.41 -12.11 -11.49
C ASN A 99 -13.17 -11.56 -12.20
N VAL A 100 -12.16 -12.41 -12.39
CA VAL A 100 -10.87 -12.04 -12.96
C VAL A 100 -10.70 -12.59 -14.38
N ARG A 101 -10.64 -11.66 -15.35
CA ARG A 101 -10.34 -11.92 -16.75
C ARG A 101 -8.96 -11.36 -17.12
N THR A 102 -8.10 -12.18 -17.74
CA THR A 102 -6.69 -11.83 -18.04
C THR A 102 -6.34 -11.66 -19.51
N ASP A 103 -7.26 -11.95 -20.41
CA ASP A 103 -7.10 -11.73 -21.84
C ASP A 103 -7.41 -10.27 -22.19
N LEU A 104 -6.35 -9.46 -22.22
CA LEU A 104 -6.40 -8.12 -22.81
C LEU A 104 -6.15 -8.21 -24.33
N PRO A 105 -6.91 -7.47 -25.15
CA PRO A 105 -6.65 -7.38 -26.60
C PRO A 105 -5.25 -6.80 -26.89
N GLN A 106 -4.65 -7.24 -27.99
CA GLN A 106 -3.29 -6.82 -28.38
C GLN A 106 -3.18 -5.29 -28.59
N GLU A 107 -4.26 -4.67 -29.04
CA GLU A 107 -4.37 -3.24 -29.28
C GLU A 107 -4.18 -2.43 -27.98
N ILE A 108 -4.58 -2.98 -26.83
CA ILE A 108 -4.37 -2.33 -25.53
C ILE A 108 -2.89 -2.33 -25.17
N TYR A 109 -2.17 -3.43 -25.42
CA TYR A 109 -0.72 -3.47 -25.22
C TYR A 109 0.03 -2.51 -26.16
N GLN A 110 -0.41 -2.42 -27.42
CA GLN A 110 0.15 -1.47 -28.38
C GLN A 110 -0.07 -0.02 -27.91
N LEU A 111 -1.24 0.30 -27.38
CA LEU A 111 -1.53 1.60 -26.78
C LEU A 111 -0.63 1.87 -25.57
N MET A 112 -0.48 0.91 -24.65
CA MET A 112 0.39 1.05 -23.47
C MET A 112 1.87 1.27 -23.86
N ALA A 113 2.35 0.64 -24.93
CA ALA A 113 3.71 0.80 -25.43
C ALA A 113 4.03 2.23 -25.90
N LEU A 114 3.01 3.04 -26.24
CA LEU A 114 3.16 4.46 -26.58
C LEU A 114 3.42 5.34 -25.35
N TYR A 115 3.09 4.84 -24.16
CA TYR A 115 3.21 5.55 -22.88
C TYR A 115 4.04 4.72 -21.90
N PRO A 116 5.36 4.53 -22.15
CA PRO A 116 6.20 3.78 -21.24
C PRO A 116 6.17 4.44 -19.86
N GLN A 117 5.73 3.68 -18.85
CA GLN A 117 5.79 4.16 -17.48
C GLN A 117 7.26 4.40 -17.13
N PRO A 118 7.63 5.57 -16.59
CA PRO A 118 8.97 5.77 -16.09
C PRO A 118 9.25 4.67 -15.08
N VAL A 119 10.37 3.95 -15.26
CA VAL A 119 10.75 2.87 -14.36
C VAL A 119 11.02 3.49 -13.00
N GLN A 120 9.99 3.51 -12.14
CA GLN A 120 10.21 3.62 -10.72
C GLN A 120 11.00 2.38 -10.37
N ARG A 121 12.30 2.56 -10.13
CA ARG A 121 13.08 1.57 -9.38
C ARG A 121 12.21 1.27 -8.17
N THR A 122 11.80 0.03 -8.00
CA THR A 122 11.17 -0.45 -6.77
C THR A 122 12.13 -0.13 -5.62
N ALA A 123 12.00 1.07 -5.07
CA ALA A 123 12.19 1.25 -3.66
C ALA A 123 11.01 0.49 -3.06
N GLY A 124 11.23 -0.78 -2.69
CA GLY A 124 10.44 -1.34 -1.60
C GLY A 124 10.49 -0.29 -0.51
N VAL A 125 9.33 0.23 -0.15
CA VAL A 125 9.14 1.50 0.55
C VAL A 125 10.25 1.67 1.59
N ASP A 126 11.20 2.58 1.35
CA ASP A 126 12.17 2.97 2.38
C ASP A 126 11.37 3.76 3.41
N TYR A 127 10.75 3.05 4.34
CA TYR A 127 10.16 3.63 5.53
C TYR A 127 11.29 4.25 6.33
N VAL A 128 11.49 5.56 6.17
CA VAL A 128 12.34 6.36 7.04
C VAL A 128 11.52 6.71 8.27
N PRO A 129 11.75 6.08 9.44
CA PRO A 129 11.02 6.42 10.64
C PRO A 129 11.34 7.87 11.03
N VAL A 130 10.31 8.68 11.21
CA VAL A 130 10.44 10.05 11.75
C VAL A 130 10.44 9.93 13.28
N PRO A 131 11.32 10.62 14.04
CA PRO A 131 12.11 11.81 13.66
C PRO A 131 13.36 11.52 12.83
N TYR A 132 13.46 12.20 11.68
CA TYR A 132 14.64 12.20 10.83
C TYR A 132 15.78 12.94 11.53
N HIS A 133 16.83 12.23 11.93
CA HIS A 133 18.12 12.83 12.26
C HIS A 133 19.00 12.74 11.01
N PRO A 134 19.26 13.85 10.29
CA PRO A 134 20.19 13.82 9.18
C PRO A 134 21.57 13.42 9.71
N GLU A 135 22.13 12.30 9.25
CA GLU A 135 23.53 11.99 9.49
C GLU A 135 24.40 13.09 8.86
N PRO A 136 25.47 13.54 9.54
CA PRO A 136 26.38 14.52 8.99
C PRO A 136 27.02 13.96 7.72
N ALA A 137 26.96 14.75 6.64
CA ALA A 137 27.46 14.35 5.33
C ALA A 137 28.93 13.87 5.41
N PRO A 138 29.29 12.77 4.75
CA PRO A 138 30.67 12.30 4.73
C PRO A 138 31.58 13.38 4.11
N PRO A 139 32.82 13.53 4.61
CA PRO A 139 33.74 14.54 4.12
C PRO A 139 34.01 14.32 2.63
N GLN A 140 33.79 15.36 1.83
CA GLN A 140 34.03 15.28 0.39
C GLN A 140 35.53 15.04 0.13
N PRO A 141 35.89 14.09 -0.76
CA PRO A 141 37.27 13.87 -1.12
C PRO A 141 37.83 15.10 -1.84
N GLN A 142 38.89 15.69 -1.27
CA GLN A 142 39.57 16.84 -1.87
C GLN A 142 40.17 16.43 -3.22
N ARG A 143 39.77 17.12 -4.29
CA ARG A 143 40.36 16.92 -5.62
C ARG A 143 41.85 17.32 -5.58
N PRO A 144 42.77 16.48 -6.07
CA PRO A 144 44.17 16.84 -6.13
C PRO A 144 44.36 17.99 -7.14
N VAL A 145 45.05 19.04 -6.70
CA VAL A 145 45.43 20.18 -7.54
C VAL A 145 46.40 19.69 -8.61
N ARG A 146 45.97 19.70 -9.88
CA ARG A 146 46.82 19.35 -11.03
C ARG A 146 47.93 20.41 -11.17
N GLY A 147 49.18 20.00 -10.92
CA GLY A 147 50.35 20.85 -11.09
C GLY A 147 50.50 21.40 -12.51
N ARG A 148 50.83 22.69 -12.61
CA ARG A 148 51.19 23.40 -13.85
C ARG A 148 52.39 22.70 -14.51
N ARG A 149 52.23 22.21 -15.74
CA ARG A 149 53.36 21.89 -16.61
C ARG A 149 53.98 23.19 -17.14
N ILE A 150 55.24 23.42 -16.80
CA ILE A 150 56.12 24.41 -17.45
C ILE A 150 56.41 23.88 -18.86
N ARG A 151 56.26 24.74 -19.88
CA ARG A 151 56.79 24.49 -21.22
C ARG A 151 57.98 25.42 -21.43
N ASN A 152 59.09 24.82 -21.88
CA ASN A 152 60.29 25.48 -22.38
C ASN A 152 59.98 26.33 -23.60
#